data_AF-A0A141RIP3-F1
#
_entry.id   AF-A0A141RIP3-F1
#
_cell.length_a   1.000
_cell.length_b   1.000
_cell.length_c   1.000
_cell.angle_alpha   90.00
_cell.angle_beta   90.00
_cell.angle_gamma   90.00
#
_symmetry.space_group_name_H-M   'P 1'
#
loop_
_entity.id
_entity.type
_entity.pdbx_description
1 polymer ?
#
loop_
_entity_poly.entity_id
_entity_poly.type
_entity_poly.pdbx_seq_one_letter_code
_entity_poly.pdbx_strand_id
1 'polypeptide(L)'
;DSLRRRDVYVTGSNRWGDPRARLLQGADWQANRIKVYRSLGHPTDPQEAIKSLGHQLDSRYRQVAARLCENEAVELDVSGPKPRLTISPLASLDEPDSLKRLSKMISDLLPPVDLTELLLEINAHTGFADEFFHASEASA
;
A
#
# COMPACT_ATOMS: atom_id res chain seq x y z
N ASP A 1 11.81 -7.73 13.86
CA ASP A 1 10.94 -6.85 13.03
C ASP A 1 11.70 -5.88 12.09
N SER A 2 13.03 -5.85 12.11
CA SER A 2 13.84 -4.85 11.37
C SER A 2 13.94 -5.07 9.85
N LEU A 3 13.79 -6.32 9.37
CA LEU A 3 13.79 -6.65 7.94
C LEU A 3 12.56 -6.11 7.20
N ARG A 4 11.37 -6.17 7.84
CA ARG A 4 10.12 -5.66 7.25
C ARG A 4 10.10 -4.13 7.16
N ARG A 5 10.74 -3.46 8.12
CA ARG A 5 10.89 -2.00 8.16
C ARG A 5 11.98 -1.47 7.22
N ARG A 6 12.77 -2.36 6.61
CA ARG A 6 13.95 -2.05 5.77
C ARG A 6 15.08 -1.33 6.53
N ASP A 7 15.24 -1.66 7.81
CA ASP A 7 16.35 -1.16 8.62
C ASP A 7 17.62 -2.02 8.45
N VAL A 8 17.47 -3.28 8.04
CA VAL A 8 18.54 -4.24 7.77
C VAL A 8 18.31 -4.87 6.40
N TYR A 9 19.39 -5.05 5.63
CA TYR A 9 19.35 -5.61 4.28
C TYR A 9 20.14 -6.92 4.19
N VAL A 10 19.63 -7.86 3.39
CA VAL A 10 20.28 -9.15 3.11
C VAL A 10 20.98 -9.09 1.76
N THR A 11 22.30 -9.16 1.76
CA THR A 11 23.12 -9.19 0.55
C THR A 11 22.71 -10.35 -0.37
N GLY A 12 22.46 -10.08 -1.65
CA GLY A 12 22.06 -11.08 -2.64
C GLY A 12 20.56 -11.42 -2.65
N SER A 13 19.76 -10.93 -1.70
CA SER A 13 18.30 -11.12 -1.72
C SER A 13 17.61 -10.14 -2.66
N ASN A 14 16.75 -10.63 -3.54
CA ASN A 14 15.93 -9.77 -4.40
C ASN A 14 14.80 -9.07 -3.61
N ARG A 15 14.26 -9.72 -2.58
CA ARG A 15 13.13 -9.21 -1.77
C ARG A 15 13.58 -8.37 -0.58
N TRP A 16 14.71 -8.74 0.04
CA TRP A 16 15.20 -8.14 1.28
C TRP A 16 16.58 -7.46 1.13
N GLY A 17 17.08 -7.30 -0.10
CA GLY A 17 18.31 -6.55 -0.37
C GLY A 17 18.09 -5.03 -0.35
N ASP A 18 19.18 -4.26 -0.31
CA ASP A 18 19.13 -2.80 -0.37
C ASP A 18 18.65 -2.35 -1.75
N PRO A 19 17.47 -1.73 -1.89
CA PRO A 19 17.00 -1.25 -3.19
C PRO A 19 17.89 -0.13 -3.74
N ARG A 20 18.60 0.62 -2.89
CA ARG A 20 19.48 1.72 -3.33
C ARG A 20 20.71 1.22 -4.06
N ALA A 21 21.17 0.01 -3.75
CA ALA A 21 22.27 -0.63 -4.46
C ALA A 21 21.95 -0.91 -5.94
N ARG A 22 20.68 -0.83 -6.35
CA ARG A 22 20.24 -1.02 -7.74
C ARG A 22 20.07 0.29 -8.52
N LEU A 23 20.25 1.44 -7.86
CA LEU A 23 20.12 2.74 -8.52
C LEU A 23 21.34 3.02 -9.38
N LEU A 24 21.12 3.64 -10.54
CA LEU A 24 22.21 4.16 -11.36
C LEU A 24 22.92 5.28 -10.59
N GLN A 25 24.24 5.27 -10.60
CA GLN A 25 25.09 6.23 -9.90
C GLN A 25 26.17 6.78 -10.84
N GLY A 26 26.74 7.93 -10.51
CA GLY A 26 27.92 8.47 -11.20
C GLY A 26 27.79 8.52 -12.72
N ALA A 27 28.77 7.95 -13.42
CA ALA A 27 28.85 7.95 -14.88
C ALA A 27 27.67 7.21 -15.54
N ASP A 28 27.25 6.08 -14.98
CA ASP A 28 26.13 5.28 -15.52
C ASP A 28 24.81 6.06 -15.45
N TRP A 29 24.58 6.80 -14.37
CA TRP A 29 23.45 7.73 -14.28
C TRP A 29 23.56 8.83 -15.34
N GLN A 30 24.71 9.50 -15.45
CA GLN A 30 24.90 10.60 -16.39
C GLN A 30 24.68 10.17 -17.85
N ALA A 31 25.09 8.95 -18.21
CA ALA A 31 24.88 8.37 -19.54
C ALA A 31 23.41 8.05 -19.83
N ASN A 32 22.63 7.67 -18.81
CA ASN A 32 21.26 7.17 -18.99
C ASN A 32 20.16 8.19 -18.61
N ARG A 33 20.47 9.30 -17.94
CA ARG A 33 19.49 10.23 -17.37
C ARG A 33 18.41 10.70 -18.35
N ILE A 34 18.79 11.02 -19.59
CA ILE A 34 17.84 11.51 -20.61
C ILE A 34 16.82 10.42 -20.97
N LYS A 35 17.28 9.18 -21.14
CA LYS A 35 16.42 8.02 -21.41
C LYS A 35 15.47 7.77 -20.25
N VAL A 36 15.98 7.86 -19.01
CA VAL A 36 15.18 7.70 -17.79
C VAL A 36 14.12 8.79 -17.70
N TYR A 37 14.49 10.07 -17.84
CA TYR A 37 13.51 11.17 -17.83
C TYR A 37 12.41 10.99 -18.86
N ARG A 38 12.76 10.62 -20.10
CA ARG A 38 11.77 10.35 -21.15
C ARG A 38 10.84 9.19 -20.78
N SER A 39 11.37 8.09 -20.26
CA SER A 39 10.57 6.92 -19.87
C SER A 39 9.61 7.21 -18.72
N LEU A 40 9.98 8.12 -17.82
CA LEU A 40 9.16 8.57 -16.70
C LEU A 40 8.22 9.73 -17.08
N GLY A 41 8.28 10.23 -18.32
CA GLY A 41 7.50 11.39 -18.74
C GLY A 41 7.91 12.70 -18.04
N HIS A 42 9.15 12.79 -17.56
CA HIS A 42 9.67 13.98 -16.90
C HIS A 42 10.47 14.88 -17.86
N PRO A 43 10.42 16.20 -17.68
CA PRO A 43 11.31 17.13 -18.39
C PRO A 43 12.78 16.83 -18.10
N THR A 44 13.65 17.07 -19.08
CA THR A 44 15.10 16.95 -18.90
C THR A 44 15.70 18.13 -18.17
N ASP A 45 15.02 19.29 -18.17
CA ASP A 45 15.38 20.45 -17.36
C ASP A 45 14.71 20.35 -15.97
N PRO A 46 15.48 20.26 -14.87
CA PRO A 46 14.91 20.23 -13.53
C PRO A 46 14.10 21.49 -13.19
N GLN A 47 14.45 22.66 -13.73
CA GLN A 47 13.73 23.90 -13.44
C GLN A 47 12.32 23.89 -14.04
N GLU A 48 12.17 23.32 -15.24
CA GLU A 48 10.86 23.11 -15.86
C GLU A 48 10.00 22.15 -15.03
N ALA A 49 10.59 21.04 -14.57
CA ALA A 49 9.90 20.08 -13.72
C ALA A 49 9.41 20.71 -12.41
N ILE A 50 10.27 21.50 -11.73
CA ILE A 50 9.93 22.19 -10.48
C ILE A 50 8.80 23.21 -10.72
N LYS A 51 8.88 24.02 -11.77
CA LYS A 51 7.84 25.00 -12.12
C LYS A 51 6.51 24.31 -12.41
N SER A 52 6.52 23.22 -13.19
CA SER A 52 5.32 22.43 -13.49
C SER A 52 4.69 21.87 -12.22
N LEU A 53 5.49 21.29 -11.31
CA LEU A 53 5.01 20.80 -10.02
C LEU A 53 4.43 21.92 -9.16
N GLY A 54 5.08 23.09 -9.12
CA GLY A 54 4.57 24.26 -8.41
C GLY A 54 3.21 24.73 -8.94
N HIS A 55 3.05 24.82 -10.25
CA HIS A 55 1.77 25.16 -10.88
C HIS A 55 0.68 24.12 -10.60
N GLN A 56 1.02 22.83 -10.69
CA GLN A 56 0.09 21.76 -10.36
C GLN A 56 -0.36 21.85 -8.90
N LEU A 57 0.58 22.06 -7.98
CA LEU A 57 0.28 22.20 -6.55
C LEU A 57 -0.64 23.40 -6.26
N ASP A 58 -0.30 24.59 -6.77
CA ASP A 58 -1.13 25.80 -6.62
C ASP A 58 -2.53 25.59 -7.20
N SER A 59 -2.62 25.05 -8.43
CA SER A 59 -3.90 24.77 -9.08
C SER A 59 -4.77 23.80 -8.26
N ARG A 60 -4.17 22.72 -7.74
CA ARG A 60 -4.88 21.75 -6.90
C ARG A 60 -5.34 22.38 -5.59
N TYR A 61 -4.50 23.17 -4.93
CA TYR A 61 -4.90 23.85 -3.70
C TYR A 61 -6.06 24.81 -3.93
N ARG A 62 -6.03 25.60 -5.01
CA ARG A 62 -7.15 26.50 -5.35
C ARG A 62 -8.42 25.73 -5.65
N GLN A 63 -8.33 24.63 -6.41
CA GLN A 63 -9.48 23.77 -6.71
C GLN A 63 -10.08 23.16 -5.44
N VAL A 64 -9.25 22.67 -4.53
CA VAL A 64 -9.69 22.11 -3.26
C VAL A 64 -10.33 23.21 -2.41
N ALA A 65 -9.65 24.34 -2.20
CA ALA A 65 -10.18 25.43 -1.40
C ALA A 65 -11.53 25.95 -1.92
N ALA A 66 -11.72 26.03 -3.25
CA ALA A 66 -12.97 26.45 -3.86
C ALA A 66 -14.13 25.46 -3.64
N ARG A 67 -13.84 24.16 -3.54
CA ARG A 67 -14.86 23.10 -3.43
C ARG A 67 -14.99 22.52 -2.03
N LEU A 68 -14.10 22.88 -1.11
CA LEU A 68 -14.04 22.29 0.22
C LEU A 68 -15.34 22.54 0.99
N CYS A 69 -15.90 23.76 0.90
CA CYS A 69 -17.17 24.11 1.54
C CYS A 69 -18.38 23.38 0.94
N GLU A 70 -18.28 22.84 -0.27
CA GLU A 70 -19.34 22.08 -0.95
C GLU A 70 -19.23 20.57 -0.66
N ASN A 71 -18.15 20.12 -0.02
CA ASN A 71 -17.89 18.70 0.21
C ASN A 71 -18.38 18.27 1.60
N GLU A 72 -19.60 17.72 1.65
CA GLU A 72 -20.22 17.21 2.89
C GLU A 72 -19.43 16.07 3.56
N ALA A 73 -18.54 15.40 2.82
CA ALA A 73 -17.70 14.33 3.36
C ALA A 73 -16.43 14.85 4.05
N VAL A 74 -16.13 16.16 3.99
CA VAL A 74 -14.91 16.73 4.56
C VAL A 74 -15.24 17.93 5.44
N GLU A 75 -14.89 17.83 6.72
CA GLU A 75 -15.09 18.89 7.69
C GLU A 75 -13.73 19.41 8.20
N LEU A 76 -13.58 20.73 8.26
CA LEU A 76 -12.38 21.40 8.78
C LEU A 76 -12.75 22.21 10.03
N ASP A 77 -12.35 21.73 11.20
CA ASP A 77 -12.48 22.45 12.48
C ASP A 77 -11.21 23.26 12.75
N VAL A 78 -11.32 24.58 12.69
CA VAL A 78 -10.24 25.54 12.98
C VAL A 78 -10.42 26.29 14.31
N SER A 79 -11.42 25.91 15.11
CA SER A 79 -11.75 26.61 16.36
C SER A 79 -10.74 26.37 17.49
N GLY A 80 -9.99 25.27 17.43
CA GLY A 80 -9.01 24.87 18.42
C GLY A 80 -7.57 25.36 18.14
N PRO A 81 -6.62 25.06 19.05
CA PRO A 81 -5.21 25.43 18.90
C PRO A 81 -4.50 24.72 17.74
N LYS A 82 -5.11 23.66 17.19
CA LYS A 82 -4.64 22.97 15.99
C LYS A 82 -5.85 22.67 15.09
N PRO A 83 -5.76 22.96 13.78
CA PRO A 83 -6.82 22.62 12.84
C PRO A 83 -6.98 21.09 12.77
N ARG A 84 -8.24 20.64 12.73
CA ARG A 84 -8.61 19.23 12.56
C ARG A 84 -9.34 19.03 11.24
N LEU A 85 -8.92 18.01 10.50
CA LEU A 85 -9.56 17.58 9.27
C LEU A 85 -10.26 16.24 9.54
N THR A 86 -11.58 16.23 9.41
CA THR A 86 -12.39 15.01 9.48
C THR A 86 -12.82 14.64 8.07
N ILE A 87 -12.53 13.40 7.66
CA ILE A 87 -13.02 12.84 6.39
C ILE A 87 -14.02 11.76 6.77
N SER A 88 -15.29 11.99 6.45
CA SER A 88 -16.35 11.02 6.64
C SER A 88 -16.03 9.76 5.85
N PRO A 89 -16.15 8.56 6.46
CA PRO A 89 -15.97 7.32 5.73
C PRO A 89 -16.98 7.25 4.58
N LEU A 90 -16.59 6.65 3.46
CA LEU A 90 -17.54 6.38 2.39
C LEU A 90 -18.65 5.50 2.96
N ALA A 91 -19.90 5.88 2.72
CA ALA A 91 -21.02 5.04 3.04
C ALA A 91 -20.82 3.68 2.35
N SER A 92 -21.06 2.59 3.10
CA SER A 92 -21.09 1.27 2.47
C SER A 92 -22.12 1.30 1.35
N LEU A 93 -21.72 0.83 0.18
CA LEU A 93 -22.70 0.55 -0.86
C LEU A 93 -23.54 -0.64 -0.40
N ASP A 94 -24.84 -0.57 -0.67
CA ASP A 94 -25.71 -1.73 -0.49
C ASP A 94 -25.24 -2.84 -1.42
N GLU A 95 -25.06 -4.03 -0.84
CA GLU A 95 -24.69 -5.20 -1.60
C GLU A 95 -25.85 -5.59 -2.54
N PRO A 96 -25.61 -5.68 -3.87
CA PRO A 96 -26.67 -5.95 -4.82
C PRO A 96 -27.18 -7.39 -4.66
N ASP A 97 -28.48 -7.59 -4.95
CA ASP A 97 -29.12 -8.90 -4.78
C ASP A 97 -28.49 -10.01 -5.63
N SER A 98 -27.84 -9.67 -6.74
CA SER A 98 -27.04 -10.61 -7.52
C SER A 98 -25.84 -11.14 -6.74
N LEU A 99 -25.14 -10.30 -5.98
CA LEU A 99 -23.95 -10.67 -5.22
C LEU A 99 -24.31 -11.50 -3.99
N LYS A 100 -25.40 -11.13 -3.29
CA LYS A 100 -25.96 -11.95 -2.20
C LYS A 100 -26.33 -13.36 -2.67
N ARG A 101 -27.00 -13.48 -3.83
CA ARG A 101 -27.36 -14.78 -4.42
C ARG A 101 -26.14 -15.60 -4.79
N LEU A 102 -25.13 -14.98 -5.42
CA LEU A 102 -23.89 -15.65 -5.80
C LEU A 102 -23.12 -16.13 -4.56
N SER A 103 -22.99 -15.28 -3.54
CA SER A 103 -22.33 -15.62 -2.28
C SER A 103 -22.97 -16.85 -1.63
N LYS A 104 -24.31 -16.87 -1.56
CA LYS A 104 -25.05 -18.04 -1.07
C LYS A 104 -24.78 -19.30 -1.90
N MET A 105 -24.82 -19.21 -3.23
CA MET A 105 -24.52 -20.36 -4.09
C MET A 105 -23.09 -20.90 -3.88
N ILE A 106 -22.12 -20.01 -3.67
CA ILE A 106 -20.73 -20.39 -3.36
C ILE A 106 -20.67 -21.07 -1.99
N SER A 107 -21.33 -20.50 -0.97
CA SER A 107 -21.38 -21.11 0.36
C SER A 107 -22.03 -22.48 0.36
N ASP A 108 -23.10 -22.67 -0.42
CA ASP A 108 -23.80 -23.95 -0.54
C ASP A 108 -22.95 -25.04 -1.25
N LEU A 109 -21.93 -24.64 -2.01
CA LEU A 109 -20.96 -25.56 -2.63
C LEU A 109 -19.80 -25.92 -1.70
N LEU A 110 -19.57 -25.14 -0.64
CA LEU A 110 -18.51 -25.44 0.32
C LEU A 110 -18.98 -26.56 1.25
N PRO A 111 -18.20 -27.64 1.40
CA PRO A 111 -18.54 -28.70 2.34
C PRO A 111 -18.55 -28.13 3.77
N PRO A 112 -19.50 -28.53 4.62
CA PRO A 112 -19.45 -28.20 6.04
C PRO A 112 -18.30 -29.00 6.67
N VAL A 113 -17.13 -28.40 6.75
CA VAL A 113 -15.93 -28.99 7.38
C VAL A 113 -15.63 -28.20 8.64
N ASP A 114 -15.37 -28.91 9.74
CA ASP A 114 -14.89 -28.27 10.96
C ASP A 114 -13.51 -27.66 10.69
N LEU A 115 -13.31 -26.39 11.04
CA LEU A 115 -12.05 -25.69 10.80
C LEU A 115 -10.87 -26.42 11.43
N THR A 116 -11.06 -27.06 12.59
CA THR A 116 -10.01 -27.83 13.26
C THR A 116 -9.68 -29.12 12.50
N GLU A 117 -10.67 -29.83 11.95
CA GLU A 117 -10.44 -30.98 11.08
C GLU A 117 -9.70 -30.59 9.80
N LEU A 118 -10.09 -29.49 9.17
CA LEU A 118 -9.41 -28.98 7.98
C LEU A 118 -7.95 -28.63 8.28
N LEU A 119 -7.68 -27.98 9.42
CA LEU A 119 -6.32 -27.65 9.83
C LEU A 119 -5.49 -28.92 10.11
N LEU A 120 -6.09 -29.95 10.72
CA LEU A 120 -5.43 -31.23 10.95
C LEU A 120 -5.15 -31.98 9.65
N GLU A 121 -6.08 -31.97 8.69
CA GLU A 121 -5.90 -32.57 7.36
C GLU A 121 -4.77 -31.89 6.59
N ILE A 122 -4.78 -30.56 6.52
CA ILE A 122 -3.71 -29.80 5.87
C ILE A 122 -2.37 -30.01 6.59
N ASN A 123 -2.37 -30.11 7.92
CA ASN A 123 -1.17 -30.45 8.66
C ASN A 123 -0.66 -31.86 8.31
N ALA A 124 -1.54 -32.85 8.20
CA ALA A 124 -1.14 -34.20 7.79
C ALA A 124 -0.56 -34.23 6.38
N HIS A 125 -1.04 -33.37 5.47
CA HIS A 125 -0.53 -33.28 4.09
C HIS A 125 0.78 -32.51 3.96
N THR A 126 1.01 -31.51 4.80
CA THR A 126 2.09 -30.52 4.60
C THR A 126 3.13 -30.49 5.72
N GLY A 127 2.82 -31.04 6.89
CA GLY A 127 3.65 -30.94 8.09
C GLY A 127 3.80 -29.52 8.63
N PHE A 128 2.94 -28.57 8.21
CA PHE A 128 3.17 -27.15 8.45
C PHE A 128 3.21 -26.77 9.95
N ALA A 129 2.58 -27.56 10.83
CA ALA A 129 2.60 -27.30 12.26
C ALA A 129 3.99 -27.46 12.88
N ASP A 130 4.85 -28.30 12.29
CA ASP A 130 6.21 -28.57 12.80
C ASP A 130 7.16 -27.35 12.64
N GLU A 131 6.77 -26.38 11.80
CA GLU A 131 7.50 -25.12 11.60
C GLU A 131 7.16 -24.06 12.66
N PHE A 132 6.14 -24.29 13.51
CA PHE A 132 5.80 -23.38 14.62
C PHE A 132 6.55 -23.79 15.88
N PHE A 133 7.53 -22.98 16.26
CA PHE A 133 8.24 -23.16 17.53
C PHE A 133 7.45 -22.52 18.67
N HIS A 134 7.40 -23.23 19.80
CA HIS A 134 6.77 -22.70 21.01
C HIS A 134 7.56 -21.45 21.45
N ALA A 135 6.87 -20.33 21.68
CA ALA A 135 7.53 -19.05 22.00
C ALA A 135 8.41 -19.09 23.27
N SER A 136 8.23 -20.12 24.11
CA SER A 136 9.04 -20.40 25.30
C SER A 136 10.35 -21.14 25.02
N GLU A 137 10.50 -21.82 23.89
CA GLU A 137 11.73 -22.56 23.53
C GLU A 137 12.81 -21.66 22.92
N ALA A 138 12.46 -20.45 22.47
CA ALA A 138 13.41 -19.47 21.96
C ALA A 138 14.18 -18.71 23.06
N SER A 139 13.89 -18.96 24.34
CA SER A 139 14.56 -18.32 25.50
C SER A 139 15.31 -19.30 26.42
N ALA A 140 15.59 -20.53 25.96
CA ALA A 140 16.40 -21.51 26.69
C ALA A 140 17.79 -21.69 26.04
#